data_AF-A0A7J8AB95-F1
#
_entry.id   AF-A0A7J8AB95-F1
#
_cell.length_a   1.000
_cell.length_b   1.000
_cell.length_c   1.000
_cell.angle_alpha   90.00
_cell.angle_beta   90.00
_cell.angle_gamma   90.00
#
_symmetry.space_group_name_H-M   'P 1'
#
loop_
_entity.id
_entity.type
_entity.pdbx_description
1 polymer ?
#
loop_
_entity_poly.entity_id
_entity_poly.type
_entity_poly.pdbx_seq_one_letter_code
_entity_poly.pdbx_strand_id
1 'polypeptide(L)'
;MASGRGASLSMSMSVTDGTLDTDKISGKPENTYILRPVFQQRFRPSVVKECIHAVLKEELATAEYSPEETPSLTKRLSETIKDKLKTWLPAVSGMLTLTTTLKMFL
;
A
#
# COMPACT_ATOMS: atom_id res chain seq x y z
N MET A 1 41.43 18.87 22.28
CA MET A 1 40.25 19.74 22.15
C MET A 1 40.36 20.47 20.83
N ALA A 2 39.53 20.13 19.83
CA ALA A 2 39.52 20.79 18.53
C ALA A 2 38.11 21.33 18.28
N SER A 3 38.03 22.66 18.16
CA SER A 3 36.84 23.48 17.97
C SER A 3 36.03 23.08 16.75
N GLY A 4 34.71 23.14 16.91
CA GLY A 4 33.75 23.09 15.81
C GLY A 4 33.67 24.40 15.04
N ARG A 5 32.90 24.35 13.94
CA ARG A 5 31.91 25.34 13.48
C ARG A 5 31.38 24.87 12.13
N GLY A 6 30.30 24.09 12.16
CA GLY A 6 29.48 23.86 10.98
C GLY A 6 28.68 25.13 10.69
N ALA A 7 28.89 25.75 9.54
CA ALA A 7 28.10 26.88 9.09
C ALA A 7 26.73 26.36 8.59
N SER A 8 25.68 26.59 9.37
CA SER A 8 24.30 26.45 8.95
C SER A 8 23.92 27.64 8.06
N LEU A 9 23.56 27.35 6.80
CA LEU A 9 23.02 28.32 5.85
C LEU A 9 21.60 28.73 6.30
N SER A 10 21.46 29.92 6.88
CA SER A 10 20.16 30.55 7.10
C SER A 10 19.78 31.34 5.85
N MET A 11 18.79 30.86 5.11
CA MET A 11 18.17 31.61 4.03
C MET A 11 16.87 32.20 4.55
N SER A 12 16.84 33.53 4.61
CA SER A 12 15.75 34.35 5.11
C SER A 12 14.50 34.22 4.23
N MET A 13 13.36 33.90 4.83
CA MET A 13 12.06 34.04 4.18
C MET A 13 11.68 35.52 4.10
N SER A 14 11.54 36.05 2.88
CA SER A 14 10.85 37.31 2.65
C SER A 14 9.35 37.07 2.78
N VAL A 15 8.74 37.71 3.77
CA VAL A 15 7.29 37.82 3.90
C VAL A 15 6.80 38.76 2.81
N THR A 16 6.00 38.25 1.88
CA THR A 16 5.14 39.07 1.01
C THR A 16 3.71 38.64 1.26
N ASP A 17 3.04 39.39 2.14
CA ASP A 17 1.58 39.46 2.18
C ASP A 17 1.13 40.19 0.91
N GLY A 18 0.36 39.50 0.09
CA GLY A 18 -0.05 39.96 -1.23
C GLY A 18 -1.22 39.11 -1.72
N THR A 19 -2.41 39.63 -1.46
CA THR A 19 -3.71 39.18 -1.97
C THR A 19 -3.62 38.75 -3.45
N LEU A 20 -4.32 37.68 -3.81
CA LEU A 20 -4.61 37.38 -5.21
C LEU A 20 -6.01 36.77 -5.32
N ASP A 21 -6.95 37.66 -5.58
CA ASP A 21 -8.23 37.35 -6.19
C ASP A 21 -8.04 36.56 -7.49
N THR A 22 -8.95 35.60 -7.68
CA THR A 22 -9.48 35.08 -8.95
C THR A 22 -8.68 35.41 -10.21
N ASP A 23 -8.00 34.41 -10.79
CA ASP A 23 -8.12 34.16 -12.23
C ASP A 23 -7.51 32.81 -12.67
N LYS A 24 -8.34 32.04 -13.41
CA LYS A 24 -8.02 30.90 -14.26
C LYS A 24 -6.92 29.91 -13.82
N ILE A 25 -7.34 28.85 -13.13
CA ILE A 25 -6.64 27.55 -13.21
C ILE A 25 -6.96 26.96 -14.60
N SER A 26 -6.13 27.37 -15.57
CA SER A 26 -5.99 26.75 -16.88
C SER A 26 -5.92 25.23 -16.70
N GLY A 27 -6.84 24.50 -17.36
CA GLY A 27 -7.02 23.05 -17.31
C GLY A 27 -5.82 22.26 -17.82
N LYS A 28 -4.70 22.35 -17.09
CA LYS A 28 -3.60 21.41 -17.16
C LYS A 28 -4.03 20.22 -16.29
N PRO A 29 -4.04 18.98 -16.80
CA PRO A 29 -4.26 17.84 -15.93
C PRO A 29 -3.14 17.89 -14.88
N GLU A 30 -3.51 18.06 -13.61
CA GLU A 30 -2.57 17.83 -12.51
C GLU A 30 -1.92 16.46 -12.74
N ASN A 31 -0.61 16.35 -12.51
CA ASN A 31 0.13 15.11 -12.70
C ASN A 31 -0.51 13.98 -11.86
N THR A 32 -1.43 13.22 -12.49
CA THR A 32 -2.27 12.20 -11.82
C THR A 32 -1.58 10.84 -11.81
N TYR A 33 -0.28 10.80 -12.11
CA TYR A 33 0.49 9.56 -12.09
C TYR A 33 0.93 9.24 -10.66
N ILE A 34 0.32 8.20 -10.10
CA ILE A 34 0.71 7.66 -8.79
C ILE A 34 1.95 6.77 -8.97
N LEU A 35 3.13 7.33 -8.66
CA LEU A 35 4.41 6.60 -8.74
C LEU A 35 4.64 5.66 -7.54
N ARG A 36 3.87 5.82 -6.47
CA ARG A 36 3.98 5.04 -5.23
C ARG A 36 2.61 4.64 -4.72
N PRO A 37 2.38 3.39 -4.31
CA PRO A 37 1.12 2.98 -3.71
C PRO A 37 0.77 3.86 -2.51
N VAL A 38 -0.49 4.29 -2.43
CA VAL A 38 -1.00 5.05 -1.28
C VAL A 38 -0.90 4.20 -0.02
N PHE A 39 -0.71 4.83 1.14
CA PHE A 39 -0.40 4.11 2.39
C PHE A 39 -1.42 3.02 2.73
N GLN A 40 -2.70 3.25 2.43
CA GLN A 40 -3.80 2.29 2.62
C GLN A 40 -3.74 1.08 1.67
N GLN A 41 -3.10 1.25 0.50
CA GLN A 41 -2.84 0.19 -0.48
C GLN A 41 -1.48 -0.49 -0.27
N ARG A 42 -0.81 -0.24 0.86
CA ARG A 42 0.42 -0.94 1.22
C ARG A 42 0.10 -2.14 2.10
N PHE A 43 0.74 -3.26 1.79
CA PHE A 43 0.66 -4.44 2.65
C PHE A 43 1.31 -4.19 4.00
N ARG A 44 0.59 -4.53 5.07
CA ARG A 44 1.13 -4.53 6.43
C ARG A 44 1.88 -5.83 6.67
N PRO A 45 3.18 -5.80 7.05
CA PRO A 45 3.97 -7.03 7.25
C PRO A 45 3.30 -8.04 8.20
N SER A 46 2.64 -7.58 9.27
CA SER A 46 1.91 -8.45 10.20
C SER A 46 0.80 -9.24 9.50
N VAL A 47 -0.04 -8.55 8.72
CA VAL A 47 -1.15 -9.16 7.98
C VAL A 47 -0.62 -10.13 6.92
N VAL A 48 0.46 -9.76 6.22
CA VAL A 48 1.09 -10.64 5.23
C VAL A 48 1.63 -11.91 5.90
N LYS A 49 2.34 -11.75 7.00
CA LYS A 49 2.91 -12.87 7.76
C LYS A 49 1.82 -13.82 8.25
N GLU A 50 0.75 -13.29 8.84
CA GLU A 50 -0.38 -14.08 9.31
C GLU A 50 -1.06 -14.82 8.16
N CYS A 51 -1.32 -14.16 7.03
CA CYS A 51 -1.92 -14.78 5.85
C CYS A 51 -1.07 -15.93 5.31
N ILE A 52 0.25 -15.73 5.18
CA ILE A 52 1.16 -16.78 4.71
C ILE A 52 1.14 -17.98 5.67
N HIS A 53 1.30 -17.74 6.97
CA HIS A 53 1.30 -18.81 7.96
C HIS A 53 -0.02 -19.58 8.01
N ALA A 54 -1.16 -18.89 7.87
CA ALA A 54 -2.46 -19.51 7.85
C ALA A 54 -2.62 -20.45 6.64
N VAL A 55 -2.31 -19.96 5.43
CA VAL A 55 -2.42 -20.77 4.21
C VAL A 55 -1.48 -21.97 4.24
N LEU A 56 -0.23 -21.76 4.65
CA LEU A 56 0.74 -22.86 4.74
C LEU A 56 0.30 -23.90 5.77
N LYS A 57 -0.21 -23.47 6.92
CA LYS A 57 -0.68 -24.41 7.95
C LYS A 57 -1.92 -25.19 7.51
N GLU A 58 -2.86 -24.54 6.83
CA GLU A 58 -4.09 -25.15 6.34
C GLU A 58 -3.80 -26.21 5.26
N GLU A 59 -2.96 -25.87 4.27
CA GLU A 59 -2.73 -26.72 3.11
C GLU A 59 -1.62 -27.77 3.33
N LEU A 60 -0.62 -27.47 4.18
CA LEU A 60 0.50 -28.39 4.42
C LEU A 60 0.36 -29.26 5.66
N ALA A 61 -0.67 -29.07 6.50
CA ALA A 61 -0.82 -29.86 7.74
C ALA A 61 -0.86 -31.38 7.52
N THR A 62 -1.38 -31.82 6.37
CA THR A 62 -1.54 -33.23 6.02
C THR A 62 -0.79 -33.60 4.74
N ALA A 63 -0.03 -32.67 4.17
CA ALA A 63 0.67 -32.90 2.91
C ALA A 63 2.01 -33.61 3.16
N GLU A 64 2.22 -34.73 2.50
CA GLU A 64 3.53 -35.38 2.42
C GLU A 64 4.29 -34.87 1.18
N TYR A 65 5.61 -34.79 1.29
CA TYR A 65 6.43 -34.36 0.18
C TYR A 65 6.46 -35.40 -0.94
N SER A 66 5.97 -35.02 -2.13
CA SER A 66 6.11 -35.80 -3.36
C SER A 66 6.79 -34.95 -4.43
N PRO A 67 7.88 -35.41 -5.06
CA PRO A 67 8.61 -34.62 -6.05
C PRO A 67 7.79 -34.30 -7.31
N GLU A 68 6.77 -35.11 -7.63
CA GLU A 68 5.88 -34.90 -8.78
C GLU A 68 4.83 -33.81 -8.50
N GLU A 69 4.27 -33.79 -7.27
CA GLU A 69 3.18 -32.88 -6.88
C GLU A 69 3.67 -31.59 -6.19
N THR A 70 4.92 -31.56 -5.69
CA THR A 70 5.51 -30.36 -5.09
C THR A 70 5.48 -29.12 -6.00
N PRO A 71 5.84 -29.19 -7.31
CA PRO A 71 5.83 -27.99 -8.15
C PRO A 71 4.41 -27.44 -8.40
N SER A 72 3.42 -28.33 -8.59
CA SER A 72 2.01 -27.92 -8.78
C SER A 72 1.45 -27.33 -7.49
N LEU A 73 1.71 -27.98 -6.34
CA LEU A 73 1.30 -27.53 -5.03
C LEU A 73 1.91 -26.16 -4.69
N THR A 74 3.21 -25.97 -4.90
CA THR A 74 3.90 -24.70 -4.62
C THR A 74 3.30 -23.55 -5.44
N LYS A 75 3.03 -23.81 -6.72
CA LYS A 75 2.38 -22.82 -7.59
C LYS A 75 1.00 -22.44 -7.05
N ARG A 76 0.16 -23.43 -6.75
CA ARG A 76 -1.19 -23.22 -6.18
C ARG A 76 -1.15 -22.44 -4.87
N LEU A 77 -0.21 -22.74 -3.97
CA LEU A 77 -0.03 -21.99 -2.72
C LEU A 77 0.33 -20.53 -2.97
N SER A 78 1.27 -20.27 -3.89
CA SER A 78 1.68 -18.90 -4.22
C SER A 78 0.54 -18.06 -4.81
N GLU A 79 -0.28 -18.67 -5.67
CA GLU A 79 -1.48 -18.03 -6.24
C GLU A 79 -2.52 -17.75 -5.17
N THR A 80 -2.79 -18.73 -4.31
CA THR A 80 -3.74 -18.59 -3.19
C THR A 80 -3.33 -17.48 -2.23
N ILE A 81 -2.05 -17.41 -1.85
CA ILE A 81 -1.53 -16.33 -0.98
C ILE A 81 -1.69 -14.97 -1.65
N LYS A 82 -1.29 -14.86 -2.93
CA LYS A 82 -1.42 -13.62 -3.72
C LYS A 82 -2.87 -13.14 -3.78
N ASP A 83 -3.82 -14.03 -4.02
CA ASP A 83 -5.22 -13.68 -4.17
C ASP A 83 -5.87 -13.32 -2.83
N LYS A 84 -5.55 -14.04 -1.75
CA LYS A 84 -5.95 -13.64 -0.39
C LYS A 84 -5.42 -12.25 -0.06
N LEU A 85 -4.13 -11.98 -0.26
CA LEU A 85 -3.53 -10.66 0.01
C LEU A 85 -4.16 -9.54 -0.82
N LYS A 86 -4.43 -9.79 -2.11
CA LYS A 86 -5.14 -8.85 -2.98
C LYS A 86 -6.51 -8.48 -2.43
N THR A 87 -7.26 -9.43 -1.88
CA THR A 87 -8.57 -9.19 -1.27
C THR A 87 -8.49 -8.40 0.04
N TRP A 88 -7.43 -8.61 0.83
CA TRP A 88 -7.20 -7.83 2.06
C TRP A 88 -6.91 -6.35 1.80
N LEU A 89 -6.31 -6.02 0.65
CA LEU A 89 -5.91 -4.65 0.33
C LEU A 89 -7.10 -3.67 0.20
N PRO A 90 -8.17 -3.98 -0.56
CA PRO A 90 -9.40 -3.18 -0.59
C PRO A 90 -10.13 -3.13 0.75
N ALA A 91 -10.15 -4.24 1.49
CA ALA A 91 -10.85 -4.34 2.77
C ALA A 91 -10.26 -3.39 3.83
N VAL A 92 -8.93 -3.25 3.85
CA VAL A 92 -8.22 -2.33 4.77
C VAL A 92 -8.25 -0.89 4.29
N SER A 93 -8.46 -0.64 2.99
CA SER A 93 -8.43 0.71 2.42
C SER A 93 -9.61 1.62 2.81
N GLY A 94 -10.58 1.15 3.62
CA GLY A 94 -11.65 1.98 4.22
C GLY A 94 -12.65 2.63 3.25
N MET A 95 -12.38 2.58 1.94
CA MET A 95 -13.19 3.18 0.88
C MET A 95 -14.21 2.19 0.28
N LEU A 96 -14.00 0.87 0.46
CA LEU A 96 -14.91 -0.18 0.01
C LEU A 96 -16.07 -0.43 1.00
N THR A 97 -15.90 -0.19 2.30
CA THR A 97 -16.97 -0.43 3.30
C THR A 97 -18.19 0.44 3.04
N LEU A 98 -17.98 1.72 2.70
CA LEU A 98 -19.07 2.64 2.35
C LEU A 98 -19.74 2.26 1.02
N THR A 99 -18.97 1.85 0.01
CA THR A 99 -19.52 1.49 -1.32
C THR A 99 -20.22 0.13 -1.32
N THR A 100 -19.73 -0.87 -0.59
CA THR A 100 -20.42 -2.15 -0.38
C THR A 100 -21.70 -1.97 0.43
N THR A 101 -21.69 -1.13 1.46
CA THR A 101 -22.91 -0.81 2.22
C THR A 101 -23.92 -0.10 1.31
N LEU A 102 -23.53 0.95 0.59
CA LEU A 102 -24.44 1.67 -0.30
C LEU A 102 -25.05 0.77 -1.40
N LYS A 103 -24.28 -0.19 -1.93
CA LYS A 103 -24.71 -1.12 -2.99
C LYS A 103 -25.56 -2.30 -2.49
N MET A 104 -25.63 -2.52 -1.18
CA MET A 104 -26.59 -3.44 -0.55
C MET A 104 -27.91 -2.73 -0.19
N PHE A 105 -27.92 -1.40 -0.11
CA PHE A 105 -29.10 -0.57 0.21
C PHE A 105 -29.74 0.09 -1.04
N LEU A 106 -29.21 -0.18 -2.24
CA LEU A 106 -29.73 0.22 -3.55
C LEU A 106 -30.04 -1.03 -4.38
#